data_AF-A0A412IE15-F1
#
_entry.id   AF-A0A412IE15-F1
#
_cell.length_a   1.000
_cell.length_b   1.000
_cell.length_c   1.000
_cell.angle_alpha   90.00
_cell.angle_beta   90.00
_cell.angle_gamma   90.00
#
_symmetry.space_group_name_H-M   'P 1'
#
loop_
_entity.id
_entity.type
_entity.pdbx_description
1 polymer ?
#
loop_
_entity_poly.entity_id
_entity_poly.type
_entity_poly.pdbx_seq_one_letter_code
_entity_poly.pdbx_strand_id
1 'polypeptide(L)'
;MVVKRVASIIFLLIIVFEQSYAVDFFEQYRKSWIQKAVDSTPKLHETIVRPVSMVTAIADKNAFQGWKYLKKDGLEDLPKLNYKEVRELTFDFGMHVTGYFSFSTRIIRRCQDAPVRFRLTFGELPAEINTPLEPWKGTLSRAWMQDEIITLDMIGNAYTLPRRMAFRYVKVELLGASSDFDFAISDVTCKAVSSAGRVQTTLLRTCPPDIANINKVSVATLGECMQTVYEDGPKRDRRLWAGDMYLESLANRYSYKNFNLTKHCLYIFAALTDSLGRVLSNCFEWPYYHAQPDSYCLNYSLLWTSTLLEYLKDTGDIATANDLWPVALRQIELALQSVGKDYVYHPAHWLFFDHKADLDCSASAHAAVLFGLRQTCELANMLRRDKEVFVYLSFISRMEQVALANFYDELDGIFVSGPQRQVSVLSQAWMILGGVVKGKLAQRALRSSLDKPDSFQPATPYAMHFVLQAMLDCGMKKEARQLLVSYWGGMVEKGADTFWEVYDPTDDTYSPYHFFPLNSACHAWSCTPVYFIHNYADVFQE
;
A
#
# COMPACT_ATOMS: atom_id res chain seq x y z
N MET A 1 -38.70 32.31 26.74
CA MET A 1 -39.44 31.68 25.62
C MET A 1 -38.80 31.92 24.23
N VAL A 2 -37.47 32.14 24.17
CA VAL A 2 -36.72 32.37 22.91
C VAL A 2 -35.68 31.25 22.64
N VAL A 3 -35.37 30.42 23.65
CA VAL A 3 -34.36 29.35 23.55
C VAL A 3 -34.88 28.07 22.87
N LYS A 4 -36.21 27.88 22.79
CA LYS A 4 -36.80 26.69 22.11
C LYS A 4 -36.94 26.83 20.59
N ARG A 5 -36.80 28.03 20.01
CA ARG A 5 -36.97 28.25 18.55
C ARG A 5 -35.69 28.05 17.73
N VAL A 6 -34.51 28.10 18.35
CA VAL A 6 -33.23 27.89 17.65
C VAL A 6 -32.94 26.40 17.45
N ALA A 7 -33.34 25.55 18.39
CA ALA A 7 -33.19 24.09 18.27
C ALA A 7 -34.06 23.48 17.16
N SER A 8 -35.22 24.08 16.86
CA SER A 8 -36.10 23.59 15.78
C SER A 8 -35.67 24.02 14.38
N ILE A 9 -34.84 25.06 14.23
CA ILE A 9 -34.31 25.48 12.92
C ILE A 9 -33.12 24.61 12.52
N ILE A 10 -32.31 24.15 13.49
CA ILE A 10 -31.20 23.22 13.21
C ILE A 10 -31.72 21.81 12.86
N PHE A 11 -32.88 21.42 13.40
CA PHE A 11 -33.49 20.12 13.10
C PHE A 11 -34.27 20.09 11.78
N LEU A 12 -34.61 21.26 11.20
CA LEU A 12 -35.37 21.34 9.95
C LEU A 12 -34.51 21.30 8.67
N LEU A 13 -33.18 21.35 8.79
CA LEU A 13 -32.25 21.17 7.66
C LEU A 13 -31.93 19.70 7.35
N ILE A 14 -32.51 18.74 8.10
CA ILE A 14 -32.20 17.30 7.98
C ILE A 14 -33.36 16.49 7.37
N ILE A 15 -34.52 17.07 7.07
CA ILE A 15 -35.66 16.31 6.54
C ILE A 15 -36.35 17.07 5.40
N VAL A 16 -35.77 17.03 4.20
CA VAL A 16 -36.48 16.89 2.91
C VAL A 16 -35.48 16.32 1.90
N PHE A 17 -35.50 15.01 1.69
CA PHE A 17 -35.07 14.40 0.42
C PHE A 17 -35.87 13.10 0.26
N GLU A 18 -37.15 13.26 -0.08
CA GLU A 18 -37.88 12.19 -0.74
C GLU A 18 -37.49 12.18 -2.21
N GLN A 19 -36.93 11.06 -2.65
CA GLN A 19 -36.84 10.55 -4.02
C GLN A 19 -36.86 11.61 -5.14
N SER A 20 -35.82 12.44 -5.21
CA SER A 20 -35.35 12.94 -6.50
C SER A 20 -34.29 11.97 -7.02
N TYR A 21 -34.31 11.68 -8.32
CA TYR A 21 -33.18 11.03 -9.00
C TYR A 21 -31.89 11.66 -8.46
N ALA A 22 -31.03 10.87 -7.81
CA ALA A 22 -29.86 11.40 -7.12
C ALA A 22 -29.01 12.18 -8.13
N VAL A 23 -29.13 13.51 -8.07
CA VAL A 23 -28.31 14.41 -8.89
C VAL A 23 -26.88 14.16 -8.45
N ASP A 24 -26.03 13.79 -9.40
CA ASP A 24 -24.63 13.50 -9.13
C ASP A 24 -23.96 14.74 -8.52
N PHE A 25 -23.50 14.61 -7.27
CA PHE A 25 -23.03 15.71 -6.44
C PHE A 25 -21.89 16.53 -7.08
N PHE A 26 -21.06 15.89 -7.92
CA PHE A 26 -19.91 16.53 -8.55
C PHE A 26 -19.96 16.56 -10.08
N GLU A 27 -21.12 16.30 -10.70
CA GLU A 27 -21.28 16.18 -12.16
C GLU A 27 -20.58 17.30 -12.95
N GLN A 28 -20.75 18.55 -12.52
CA GLN A 28 -20.18 19.73 -13.18
C GLN A 28 -18.64 19.81 -13.13
N TYR A 29 -17.98 19.12 -12.21
CA TYR A 29 -16.53 19.17 -12.02
C TYR A 29 -15.80 18.03 -12.75
N ARG A 30 -16.45 16.87 -12.91
CA ARG A 30 -15.82 15.61 -13.35
C ARG A 30 -15.01 15.76 -14.63
N LYS A 31 -15.57 16.42 -15.65
CA LYS A 31 -14.87 16.60 -16.93
C LYS A 31 -13.56 17.38 -16.76
N SER A 32 -13.56 18.43 -15.93
CA SER A 32 -12.35 19.22 -15.67
C SER A 32 -11.34 18.41 -14.85
N TRP A 33 -11.79 17.67 -13.83
CA TRP A 33 -10.90 16.86 -13.00
C TRP A 33 -10.29 15.68 -13.77
N ILE A 34 -11.04 15.00 -14.64
CA ILE A 34 -10.48 14.00 -15.55
C ILE A 34 -9.41 14.63 -16.45
N GLN A 35 -9.67 15.82 -17.02
CA GLN A 35 -8.67 16.48 -17.85
C GLN A 35 -7.40 16.80 -17.04
N LYS A 36 -7.53 17.29 -15.81
CA LYS A 36 -6.38 17.56 -14.92
C LYS A 36 -5.64 16.27 -14.54
N ALA A 37 -6.34 15.16 -14.35
CA ALA A 37 -5.71 13.85 -14.17
C ALA A 37 -4.90 13.48 -15.42
N VAL A 38 -5.50 13.52 -16.61
CA VAL A 38 -4.79 13.25 -17.89
C VAL A 38 -3.57 14.15 -18.09
N ASP A 39 -3.71 15.45 -17.84
CA ASP A 39 -2.63 16.43 -18.01
C ASP A 39 -1.48 16.23 -17.01
N SER A 40 -1.74 15.56 -15.88
CA SER A 40 -0.76 15.25 -14.84
C SER A 40 -0.25 13.81 -14.87
N THR A 41 -0.65 13.00 -15.86
CA THR A 41 -0.14 11.63 -16.02
C THR A 41 1.40 11.65 -16.09
N PRO A 42 2.10 10.90 -15.22
CA PRO A 42 3.55 10.90 -15.19
C PRO A 42 4.13 10.15 -16.39
N LYS A 43 5.38 10.46 -16.72
CA LYS A 43 6.16 9.67 -17.67
C LYS A 43 6.85 8.54 -16.94
N LEU A 44 6.79 7.33 -17.50
CA LEU A 44 7.59 6.21 -17.03
C LEU A 44 9.03 6.33 -17.56
N HIS A 45 9.99 6.19 -16.66
CA HIS A 45 11.40 6.01 -16.98
C HIS A 45 11.67 4.55 -17.26
N GLU A 46 12.46 4.28 -18.31
CA GLU A 46 12.82 2.92 -18.70
C GLU A 46 14.29 2.64 -18.40
N THR A 47 14.59 1.49 -17.79
CA THR A 47 15.97 1.02 -17.55
C THR A 47 16.11 -0.45 -17.93
N ILE A 48 17.19 -0.81 -18.61
CA ILE A 48 17.50 -2.22 -18.89
C ILE A 48 18.23 -2.82 -17.68
N VAL A 49 17.58 -3.81 -17.05
CA VAL A 49 18.13 -4.60 -15.95
C VAL A 49 18.52 -5.98 -16.46
N ARG A 50 19.63 -6.51 -15.96
CA ARG A 50 20.19 -7.82 -16.34
C ARG A 50 20.30 -8.70 -15.10
N PRO A 51 20.17 -10.03 -15.24
CA PRO A 51 20.42 -10.92 -14.11
C PRO A 51 21.85 -10.80 -13.61
N VAL A 52 22.04 -10.90 -12.30
CA VAL A 52 23.36 -10.87 -11.65
C VAL A 52 23.91 -12.28 -11.44
N SER A 53 23.06 -13.30 -11.49
CA SER A 53 23.46 -14.70 -11.41
C SER A 53 22.38 -15.66 -11.91
N MET A 54 22.79 -16.92 -12.15
CA MET A 54 21.86 -18.04 -12.15
C MET A 54 21.74 -18.57 -10.72
N VAL A 55 20.62 -19.22 -10.42
CA VAL A 55 20.37 -19.77 -9.08
C VAL A 55 19.75 -21.17 -9.11
N THR A 56 19.89 -21.89 -8.01
CA THR A 56 19.24 -23.20 -7.79
C THR A 56 18.48 -23.17 -6.48
N ALA A 57 17.21 -23.61 -6.51
CA ALA A 57 16.35 -23.63 -5.35
C ALA A 57 16.77 -24.70 -4.35
N ILE A 58 16.74 -24.38 -3.06
CA ILE A 58 16.93 -25.33 -1.98
C ILE A 58 15.83 -25.13 -0.94
N ALA A 59 15.18 -26.22 -0.56
CA ALA A 59 14.30 -26.26 0.59
C ALA A 59 15.12 -26.09 1.87
N ASP A 60 14.81 -25.06 2.65
CA ASP A 60 15.47 -24.76 3.91
C ASP A 60 14.44 -24.25 4.92
N LYS A 61 14.20 -25.02 5.98
CA LYS A 61 13.23 -24.69 7.03
C LYS A 61 13.55 -23.40 7.80
N ASN A 62 14.79 -22.93 7.73
CA ASN A 62 15.21 -21.69 8.37
C ASN A 62 15.14 -20.50 7.41
N ALA A 63 14.91 -20.73 6.11
CA ALA A 63 14.67 -19.66 5.16
C ALA A 63 13.22 -19.18 5.25
N PHE A 64 13.02 -17.90 4.98
CA PHE A 64 11.68 -17.33 4.90
C PHE A 64 10.83 -18.12 3.89
N GLN A 65 9.65 -18.57 4.32
CA GLN A 65 8.75 -19.41 3.52
C GLN A 65 9.36 -20.74 3.01
N GLY A 66 10.41 -21.23 3.67
CA GLY A 66 10.96 -22.57 3.45
C GLY A 66 11.87 -22.74 2.23
N TRP A 67 12.17 -21.66 1.49
CA TRP A 67 12.96 -21.72 0.26
C TRP A 67 14.04 -20.64 0.21
N LYS A 68 15.22 -21.02 -0.25
CA LYS A 68 16.28 -20.07 -0.62
C LYS A 68 16.92 -20.46 -1.94
N TYR A 69 17.56 -19.48 -2.56
CA TYR A 69 18.35 -19.69 -3.78
C TYR A 69 19.84 -19.69 -3.46
N LEU A 70 20.56 -20.68 -3.98
CA LEU A 70 22.02 -20.65 -4.02
C LEU A 70 22.49 -20.15 -5.39
N LYS A 71 23.49 -19.28 -5.36
CA LYS A 71 24.15 -18.78 -6.57
C LYS A 71 24.80 -19.95 -7.34
N LYS A 72 24.62 -19.93 -8.66
CA LYS A 72 25.25 -20.80 -9.63
C LYS A 72 26.02 -19.92 -10.62
N ASP A 73 27.32 -20.15 -10.73
CA ASP A 73 28.19 -19.42 -11.67
C ASP A 73 27.93 -19.86 -13.13
N GLY A 74 28.53 -19.14 -14.09
CA GLY A 74 28.44 -19.44 -15.52
C GLY A 74 27.34 -18.67 -16.26
N LEU A 75 26.94 -17.49 -15.78
CA LEU A 75 25.99 -16.62 -16.50
C LEU A 75 26.57 -16.15 -17.85
N GLU A 76 27.88 -15.92 -17.88
CA GLU A 76 28.68 -15.62 -19.07
C GLU A 76 28.74 -16.76 -20.09
N ASP A 77 28.50 -18.01 -19.64
CA ASP A 77 28.51 -19.19 -20.48
C ASP A 77 27.14 -19.53 -21.08
N LEU A 78 26.07 -18.79 -20.73
CA LEU A 78 24.72 -18.97 -21.27
C LEU A 78 24.70 -19.24 -22.78
N PRO A 79 25.39 -18.47 -23.64
CA PRO A 79 25.32 -18.67 -25.10
C PRO A 79 25.94 -20.00 -25.58
N LYS A 80 26.66 -20.71 -24.72
CA LYS A 80 27.33 -21.99 -25.01
C LYS A 80 26.55 -23.20 -24.50
N LEU A 81 25.61 -23.00 -23.57
CA LEU A 81 24.88 -24.08 -22.93
C LEU A 81 23.81 -24.65 -23.88
N ASN A 82 23.89 -25.94 -24.19
CA ASN A 82 22.83 -26.62 -24.93
C ASN A 82 21.56 -26.67 -24.08
N TYR A 83 20.58 -25.82 -24.40
CA TYR A 83 19.37 -25.67 -23.60
C TYR A 83 18.49 -26.90 -23.60
N LYS A 84 18.61 -27.78 -24.61
CA LYS A 84 17.91 -29.07 -24.62
C LYS A 84 18.44 -30.02 -23.53
N GLU A 85 19.71 -29.91 -23.17
CA GLU A 85 20.33 -30.70 -22.09
C GLU A 85 20.08 -30.06 -20.72
N VAL A 86 20.21 -28.73 -20.64
CA VAL A 86 19.99 -27.97 -19.40
C VAL A 86 18.53 -28.00 -18.97
N ARG A 87 17.59 -27.93 -19.92
CA ARG A 87 16.11 -27.99 -19.75
C ARG A 87 15.49 -26.83 -18.98
N GLU A 88 16.11 -26.33 -17.92
CA GLU A 88 15.63 -25.20 -17.14
C GLU A 88 16.77 -24.38 -16.53
N LEU A 89 16.57 -23.07 -16.43
CA LEU A 89 17.43 -22.15 -15.69
C LEU A 89 16.57 -21.17 -14.90
N THR A 90 17.03 -20.82 -13.71
CA THR A 90 16.46 -19.72 -12.90
C THR A 90 17.48 -18.59 -12.80
N PHE A 91 17.03 -17.38 -13.07
CA PHE A 91 17.83 -16.16 -13.04
C PHE A 91 17.46 -15.31 -11.83
N ASP A 92 18.46 -14.80 -11.12
CA ASP A 92 18.30 -13.79 -10.06
C ASP A 92 18.73 -12.42 -10.60
N PHE A 93 17.81 -11.45 -10.59
CA PHE A 93 18.07 -10.06 -10.97
C PHE A 93 18.80 -9.26 -9.89
N GLY A 94 18.96 -9.82 -8.69
CA GLY A 94 19.65 -9.22 -7.55
C GLY A 94 18.85 -8.14 -6.83
N MET A 95 17.71 -7.74 -7.41
CA MET A 95 16.73 -6.80 -6.89
C MET A 95 15.36 -7.11 -7.49
N HIS A 96 14.31 -6.63 -6.85
CA HIS A 96 12.96 -6.55 -7.40
C HIS A 96 12.93 -5.65 -8.63
N VAL A 97 12.18 -6.07 -9.65
CA VAL A 97 12.03 -5.37 -10.93
C VAL A 97 10.60 -5.46 -11.45
N THR A 98 10.05 -4.31 -11.84
CA THR A 98 8.75 -4.18 -12.48
C THR A 98 8.93 -3.74 -13.93
N GLY A 99 8.55 -4.58 -14.90
CA GLY A 99 8.85 -4.30 -16.30
C GLY A 99 8.49 -5.40 -17.28
N TYR A 100 9.10 -5.31 -18.47
CA TYR A 100 8.87 -6.25 -19.58
C TYR A 100 10.08 -7.16 -19.75
N PHE A 101 9.87 -8.45 -19.51
CA PHE A 101 10.92 -9.46 -19.60
C PHE A 101 11.23 -9.82 -21.05
N SER A 102 12.52 -9.92 -21.37
CA SER A 102 13.00 -10.37 -22.67
C SER A 102 14.11 -11.40 -22.52
N PHE A 103 14.12 -12.38 -23.41
CA PHE A 103 15.26 -13.28 -23.58
C PHE A 103 15.54 -13.53 -25.06
N SER A 104 16.80 -13.75 -25.38
CA SER A 104 17.26 -14.09 -26.72
C SER A 104 17.72 -15.53 -26.77
N THR A 105 17.57 -16.14 -27.94
CA THR A 105 18.05 -17.49 -28.22
C THR A 105 19.05 -17.47 -29.36
N ARG A 106 19.90 -18.50 -29.45
CA ARG A 106 20.77 -18.73 -30.62
C ARG A 106 20.82 -20.20 -30.97
N ILE A 107 20.86 -20.50 -32.26
CA ILE A 107 21.08 -21.87 -32.74
C ILE A 107 22.56 -22.22 -32.52
N ILE A 108 22.82 -23.37 -31.92
CA ILE A 108 24.16 -23.95 -31.74
C ILE A 108 24.48 -24.90 -32.90
N ARG A 109 23.53 -25.75 -33.28
CA ARG A 109 23.75 -26.84 -34.24
C ARG A 109 22.54 -27.11 -35.10
N ARG A 110 22.77 -27.41 -36.38
CA ARG A 110 21.76 -27.73 -37.42
C ARG A 110 20.75 -26.59 -37.63
N CYS A 111 19.64 -26.87 -38.30
CA CYS A 111 18.61 -25.90 -38.66
C CYS A 111 17.36 -26.16 -37.82
N GLN A 112 16.70 -25.10 -37.35
CA GLN A 112 15.41 -25.23 -36.67
C GLN A 112 14.38 -25.82 -37.65
N ASP A 113 13.79 -26.95 -37.27
CA ASP A 113 12.77 -27.70 -38.02
C ASP A 113 11.39 -27.70 -37.34
N ALA A 114 11.30 -27.19 -36.11
CA ALA A 114 10.05 -27.08 -35.35
C ALA A 114 10.06 -25.90 -34.36
N PRO A 115 8.89 -25.42 -33.90
CA PRO A 115 8.79 -24.43 -32.83
C PRO A 115 9.42 -24.88 -31.51
N VAL A 116 9.76 -23.92 -30.65
CA VAL A 116 10.24 -24.17 -29.28
C VAL A 116 9.22 -23.64 -28.28
N ARG A 117 8.83 -24.48 -27.32
CA ARG A 117 7.83 -24.15 -26.30
C ARG A 117 8.49 -23.99 -24.93
N PHE A 118 8.23 -22.88 -24.27
CA PHE A 118 8.75 -22.56 -22.95
C PHE A 118 7.63 -22.34 -21.92
N ARG A 119 7.92 -22.62 -20.65
CA ARG A 119 7.21 -22.04 -19.50
C ARG A 119 8.11 -21.00 -18.86
N LEU A 120 7.57 -19.83 -18.60
CA LEU A 120 8.20 -18.78 -17.82
C LEU A 120 7.47 -18.70 -16.48
N THR A 121 8.19 -18.68 -15.37
CA THR A 121 7.59 -18.51 -14.02
C THR A 121 8.35 -17.45 -13.27
N PHE A 122 7.65 -16.39 -12.86
CA PHE A 122 8.21 -15.22 -12.22
C PHE A 122 7.83 -15.21 -10.73
N GLY A 123 8.76 -14.84 -9.86
CA GLY A 123 8.52 -14.69 -8.43
C GLY A 123 9.29 -13.51 -7.85
N GLU A 124 8.65 -12.81 -6.91
CA GLU A 124 9.31 -11.81 -6.07
C GLU A 124 10.17 -12.53 -5.02
N LEU A 125 9.66 -13.64 -4.47
CA LEU A 125 10.33 -14.51 -3.50
C LEU A 125 10.62 -15.92 -4.05
N PRO A 126 11.61 -16.64 -3.48
CA PRO A 126 11.91 -18.01 -3.89
C PRO A 126 10.71 -18.97 -3.78
N ALA A 127 9.89 -18.81 -2.76
CA ALA A 127 8.79 -19.72 -2.50
C ALA A 127 7.67 -19.65 -3.56
N GLU A 128 7.54 -18.54 -4.28
CA GLU A 128 6.52 -18.39 -5.34
C GLU A 128 6.76 -19.30 -6.55
N ILE A 129 8.02 -19.57 -6.87
CA ILE A 129 8.40 -20.45 -7.99
C ILE A 129 8.39 -21.91 -7.55
N ASN A 130 8.69 -22.19 -6.28
CA ASN A 130 8.96 -23.54 -5.78
C ASN A 130 7.81 -24.16 -4.97
N THR A 131 6.73 -23.41 -4.72
CA THR A 131 5.50 -23.94 -4.12
C THR A 131 4.52 -24.33 -5.22
N PRO A 132 3.98 -25.57 -5.22
CA PRO A 132 2.98 -25.97 -6.21
C PRO A 132 1.76 -25.04 -6.20
N LEU A 133 1.41 -24.51 -7.36
CA LEU A 133 0.25 -23.64 -7.53
C LEU A 133 -1.06 -24.43 -7.58
N GLU A 134 -1.00 -25.72 -7.95
CA GLU A 134 -2.16 -26.59 -8.11
C GLU A 134 -2.22 -27.71 -7.05
N PRO A 135 -3.42 -28.08 -6.58
CA PRO A 135 -4.71 -27.42 -6.83
C PRO A 135 -4.75 -26.01 -6.20
N TRP A 136 -5.34 -25.04 -6.89
CA TRP A 136 -5.42 -23.65 -6.41
C TRP A 136 -6.10 -23.53 -5.03
N LYS A 137 -5.41 -22.89 -4.09
CA LYS A 137 -5.87 -22.71 -2.70
C LYS A 137 -6.20 -21.26 -2.32
N GLY A 138 -5.78 -20.31 -3.16
CA GLY A 138 -5.93 -18.89 -2.87
C GLY A 138 -7.37 -18.42 -3.00
N THR A 139 -7.77 -17.42 -2.22
CA THR A 139 -9.10 -16.78 -2.34
C THR A 139 -9.18 -15.76 -3.47
N LEU A 140 -8.04 -15.18 -3.89
CA LEU A 140 -7.97 -14.36 -5.09
C LEU A 140 -7.74 -15.22 -6.34
N SER A 141 -7.85 -14.60 -7.51
CA SER A 141 -7.68 -15.28 -8.79
C SER A 141 -6.27 -15.85 -8.96
N ARG A 142 -6.19 -17.12 -9.38
CA ARG A 142 -4.97 -17.81 -9.84
C ARG A 142 -4.21 -17.03 -10.92
N ALA A 143 -4.91 -16.19 -11.69
CA ALA A 143 -4.33 -15.41 -12.78
C ALA A 143 -3.35 -14.32 -12.32
N TRP A 144 -3.30 -14.00 -11.01
CA TRP A 144 -2.30 -13.09 -10.46
C TRP A 144 -0.92 -13.73 -10.35
N MET A 145 -0.84 -15.06 -10.22
CA MET A 145 0.45 -15.73 -10.29
C MET A 145 1.02 -15.57 -11.70
N GLN A 146 2.32 -15.27 -11.77
CA GLN A 146 2.98 -14.87 -13.00
C GLN A 146 3.68 -16.07 -13.64
N ASP A 147 2.89 -16.94 -14.27
CA ASP A 147 3.38 -17.99 -15.15
C ASP A 147 2.80 -17.87 -16.55
N GLU A 148 3.65 -18.06 -17.55
CA GLU A 148 3.32 -17.91 -18.97
C GLU A 148 3.82 -19.11 -19.75
N ILE A 149 3.02 -19.60 -20.71
CA ILE A 149 3.46 -20.62 -21.65
C ILE A 149 3.49 -20.01 -23.04
N ILE A 150 4.69 -19.98 -23.63
CA ILE A 150 4.92 -19.38 -24.94
C ILE A 150 5.40 -20.43 -25.94
N THR A 151 5.02 -20.27 -27.21
CA THR A 151 5.55 -21.05 -28.33
C THR A 151 6.21 -20.08 -29.29
N LEU A 152 7.49 -20.28 -29.56
CA LEU A 152 8.26 -19.50 -30.52
C LEU A 152 8.35 -20.30 -31.81
N ASP A 153 7.64 -19.85 -32.86
CA ASP A 153 7.72 -20.48 -34.18
C ASP A 153 9.13 -20.35 -34.78
N MET A 154 9.82 -19.25 -34.47
CA MET A 154 11.20 -19.00 -34.87
C MET A 154 12.03 -18.57 -33.66
N ILE A 155 13.17 -19.21 -33.45
CA ILE A 155 14.19 -18.81 -32.47
C ILE A 155 15.34 -18.05 -33.15
N GLY A 156 16.30 -17.55 -32.38
CA GLY A 156 17.45 -16.77 -32.90
C GLY A 156 17.30 -15.25 -32.75
N ASN A 157 16.13 -14.76 -32.32
CA ASN A 157 15.85 -13.37 -32.03
C ASN A 157 15.46 -13.18 -30.56
N ALA A 158 15.41 -11.92 -30.11
CA ALA A 158 14.86 -11.56 -28.82
C ALA A 158 13.33 -11.73 -28.81
N TYR A 159 12.82 -12.46 -27.82
CA TYR A 159 11.39 -12.45 -27.48
C TYR A 159 11.17 -11.52 -26.29
N THR A 160 10.20 -10.61 -26.39
CA THR A 160 9.76 -9.76 -25.27
C THR A 160 8.34 -10.12 -24.92
N LEU A 161 8.11 -10.42 -23.64
CA LEU A 161 6.80 -10.73 -23.12
C LEU A 161 5.95 -9.44 -23.07
N PRO A 162 4.74 -9.41 -23.66
CA PRO A 162 3.93 -8.20 -23.71
C PRO A 162 3.32 -7.83 -22.35
N ARG A 163 3.17 -8.80 -21.44
CA ARG A 163 2.63 -8.58 -20.11
C ARG A 163 3.72 -7.99 -19.21
N ARG A 164 3.42 -6.89 -18.51
CA ARG A 164 4.30 -6.35 -17.45
C ARG A 164 4.35 -7.35 -16.30
N MET A 165 5.54 -7.66 -15.81
CA MET A 165 5.81 -8.55 -14.68
C MET A 165 6.44 -7.76 -13.54
N ALA A 166 6.27 -8.24 -12.31
CA ALA A 166 6.96 -7.75 -11.11
C ALA A 166 7.63 -8.92 -10.40
N PHE A 167 8.96 -8.92 -10.33
CA PHE A 167 9.71 -10.10 -9.92
C PHE A 167 11.15 -9.76 -9.56
N ARG A 168 11.80 -10.66 -8.83
CA ARG A 168 13.27 -10.73 -8.73
C ARG A 168 13.81 -11.95 -9.48
N TYR A 169 13.07 -13.05 -9.42
CA TYR A 169 13.46 -14.33 -9.99
C TYR A 169 12.59 -14.68 -11.18
N VAL A 170 13.20 -15.27 -12.21
CA VAL A 170 12.49 -15.84 -13.34
C VAL A 170 13.07 -17.20 -13.69
N LYS A 171 12.21 -18.21 -13.74
CA LYS A 171 12.52 -19.56 -14.21
C LYS A 171 12.07 -19.72 -15.65
N VAL A 172 12.96 -20.22 -16.51
CA VAL A 172 12.69 -20.48 -17.92
C VAL A 172 12.82 -21.98 -18.16
N GLU A 173 11.71 -22.67 -18.39
CA GLU A 173 11.65 -24.12 -18.58
C GLU A 173 11.36 -24.49 -20.04
N LEU A 174 12.07 -25.47 -20.57
CA LEU A 174 11.83 -26.04 -21.89
C LEU A 174 10.73 -27.11 -21.84
N LEU A 175 9.60 -26.83 -22.47
CA LEU A 175 8.48 -27.78 -22.57
C LEU A 175 8.56 -28.65 -23.82
N GLY A 176 9.10 -28.12 -24.92
CA GLY A 176 9.20 -28.86 -26.18
C GLY A 176 10.16 -28.22 -27.17
N ALA A 177 10.95 -29.05 -27.83
CA ALA A 177 11.81 -28.71 -28.97
C ALA A 177 12.07 -29.99 -29.79
N SER A 178 12.41 -29.83 -31.07
CA SER A 178 12.84 -30.96 -31.90
C SER A 178 14.18 -31.54 -31.41
N SER A 179 14.38 -32.84 -31.63
CA SER A 179 15.69 -33.48 -31.44
C SER A 179 16.71 -33.03 -32.48
N ASP A 180 16.29 -32.45 -33.60
CA ASP A 180 17.11 -32.28 -34.80
C ASP A 180 18.03 -31.05 -34.80
N PHE A 181 17.87 -30.11 -33.85
CA PHE A 181 18.74 -28.94 -33.70
C PHE A 181 19.02 -28.59 -32.24
N ASP A 182 20.17 -27.98 -31.95
CA ASP A 182 20.55 -27.52 -30.61
C ASP A 182 20.52 -26.00 -30.55
N PHE A 183 20.17 -25.43 -29.39
CA PHE A 183 20.11 -23.99 -29.18
C PHE A 183 20.45 -23.60 -27.74
N ALA A 184 20.78 -22.34 -27.52
CA ALA A 184 21.06 -21.73 -26.21
C ALA A 184 20.15 -20.52 -25.96
N ILE A 185 20.00 -20.15 -24.69
CA ILE A 185 19.66 -18.77 -24.31
C ILE A 185 20.94 -17.93 -24.44
N SER A 186 20.89 -16.84 -25.19
CA SER A 186 22.05 -15.98 -25.46
C SER A 186 22.03 -14.67 -24.69
N ASP A 187 20.84 -14.19 -24.31
CA ASP A 187 20.70 -12.97 -23.52
C ASP A 187 19.42 -12.98 -22.68
N VAL A 188 19.43 -12.31 -21.54
CA VAL A 188 18.30 -12.15 -20.62
C VAL A 188 18.28 -10.71 -20.08
N THR A 189 17.15 -10.03 -20.21
CA THR A 189 16.97 -8.64 -19.76
C THR A 189 15.55 -8.41 -19.26
N CYS A 190 15.37 -7.37 -18.44
CA CYS A 190 14.07 -6.78 -18.17
C CYS A 190 14.13 -5.30 -18.49
N LYS A 191 13.19 -4.80 -19.28
CA LYS A 191 12.97 -3.35 -19.42
C LYS A 191 12.11 -2.89 -18.24
N ALA A 192 12.77 -2.48 -17.17
CA ALA A 192 12.16 -1.96 -15.95
C ALA A 192 11.50 -0.60 -16.20
N VAL A 193 10.35 -0.36 -15.59
CA VAL A 193 9.55 0.86 -15.74
C VAL A 193 9.10 1.40 -14.39
N SER A 194 9.22 2.71 -14.20
CA SER A 194 8.73 3.41 -13.00
C SER A 194 8.61 4.92 -13.27
N SER A 195 7.65 5.59 -12.65
CA SER A 195 7.59 7.06 -12.63
C SER A 195 8.44 7.67 -11.51
N ALA A 196 9.05 6.83 -10.67
CA ALA A 196 10.00 7.28 -9.66
C ALA A 196 11.23 7.89 -10.33
N GLY A 197 11.56 9.12 -9.93
CA GLY A 197 12.74 9.82 -10.40
C GLY A 197 14.00 9.41 -9.63
N ARG A 198 14.90 10.38 -9.45
CA ARG A 198 16.03 10.22 -8.52
C ARG A 198 15.57 10.50 -7.10
N VAL A 199 16.12 9.77 -6.14
CA VAL A 199 15.95 10.06 -4.71
C VAL A 199 16.52 11.46 -4.42
N GLN A 200 15.76 12.29 -3.73
CA GLN A 200 16.06 13.70 -3.45
C GLN A 200 16.36 13.97 -1.97
N THR A 201 16.66 12.92 -1.21
CA THR A 201 16.96 12.97 0.22
C THR A 201 18.22 12.16 0.54
N THR A 202 18.88 12.53 1.63
CA THR A 202 20.10 11.87 2.11
C THR A 202 19.98 11.60 3.60
N LEU A 203 20.52 10.48 4.04
CA LEU A 203 20.64 10.17 5.47
C LEU A 203 21.76 10.99 6.11
N LEU A 204 21.69 11.18 7.43
CA LEU A 204 22.78 11.71 8.24
C LEU A 204 23.98 10.77 8.14
N ARG A 205 25.19 11.34 8.21
CA ARG A 205 26.44 10.58 8.22
C ARG A 205 26.55 9.61 9.40
N THR A 206 25.82 9.88 10.48
CA THR A 206 25.75 9.08 11.71
C THR A 206 24.68 8.01 11.67
N CYS A 207 23.86 7.96 10.61
CA CYS A 207 22.73 7.04 10.52
C CYS A 207 23.21 5.58 10.69
N PRO A 208 22.65 4.84 11.67
CA PRO A 208 23.05 3.46 11.90
C PRO A 208 22.80 2.53 10.70
N PRO A 209 23.66 1.52 10.47
CA PRO A 209 23.57 0.68 9.27
C PRO A 209 22.25 -0.08 9.11
N ASP A 210 21.65 -0.55 10.21
CA ASP A 210 20.35 -1.20 10.24
C ASP A 210 19.24 -0.26 9.76
N ILE A 211 19.21 0.97 10.27
CA ILE A 211 18.27 2.02 9.85
C ILE A 211 18.49 2.41 8.39
N ALA A 212 19.75 2.53 7.95
CA ALA A 212 20.09 2.84 6.57
C ALA A 212 19.61 1.74 5.60
N ASN A 213 19.70 0.47 5.99
CA ASN A 213 19.20 -0.65 5.21
C ASN A 213 17.67 -0.65 5.13
N ILE A 214 16.97 -0.40 6.24
CA ILE A 214 15.51 -0.25 6.26
C ILE A 214 15.09 0.89 5.32
N ASN A 215 15.77 2.04 5.38
CA ASN A 215 15.50 3.16 4.49
C ASN A 215 15.70 2.80 3.02
N LYS A 216 16.76 2.06 2.69
CA LYS A 216 17.04 1.60 1.32
C LYS A 216 15.90 0.72 0.79
N VAL A 217 15.43 -0.24 1.57
CA VAL A 217 14.32 -1.14 1.17
C VAL A 217 13.00 -0.37 1.06
N SER A 218 12.74 0.58 1.95
CA SER A 218 11.58 1.50 1.83
C SER A 218 11.59 2.24 0.51
N VAL A 219 12.71 2.88 0.16
CA VAL A 219 12.83 3.64 -1.10
C VAL A 219 12.64 2.74 -2.31
N ALA A 220 13.24 1.55 -2.32
CA ALA A 220 13.08 0.57 -3.40
C ALA A 220 11.62 0.15 -3.57
N THR A 221 10.93 -0.15 -2.46
CA THR A 221 9.51 -0.55 -2.45
C THR A 221 8.63 0.52 -3.10
N LEU A 222 8.78 1.78 -2.69
CA LEU A 222 8.03 2.88 -3.27
C LEU A 222 8.36 3.06 -4.76
N GLY A 223 9.64 2.96 -5.13
CA GLY A 223 10.07 3.12 -6.51
C GLY A 223 9.41 2.14 -7.47
N GLU A 224 9.24 0.89 -7.05
CA GLU A 224 8.60 -0.16 -7.84
C GLU A 224 7.06 0.04 -7.95
N CYS A 225 6.44 0.57 -6.90
CA CYS A 225 5.00 0.88 -6.83
C CYS A 225 4.60 2.20 -7.54
N MET A 226 5.54 3.13 -7.73
CA MET A 226 5.29 4.37 -8.47
C MET A 226 5.27 4.12 -9.98
N GLN A 227 4.07 4.00 -10.54
CA GLN A 227 3.82 3.76 -11.97
C GLN A 227 3.07 4.95 -12.57
N THR A 228 2.08 4.73 -13.44
CA THR A 228 1.19 5.82 -13.90
C THR A 228 0.34 6.37 -12.76
N VAL A 229 0.03 5.51 -11.78
CA VAL A 229 -0.51 5.84 -10.46
C VAL A 229 0.42 5.32 -9.37
N TYR A 230 0.11 5.65 -8.11
CA TYR A 230 0.55 4.86 -6.97
C TYR A 230 -0.17 3.51 -7.00
N GLU A 231 0.55 2.44 -7.34
CA GLU A 231 0.04 1.08 -7.26
C GLU A 231 0.30 0.51 -5.86
N ASP A 232 -0.69 -0.14 -5.26
CA ASP A 232 -0.56 -0.88 -4.02
C ASP A 232 0.62 -1.88 -4.08
N GLY A 233 0.62 -2.74 -5.10
CA GLY A 233 1.69 -3.68 -5.40
C GLY A 233 1.81 -3.98 -6.90
N PRO A 234 3.04 -4.02 -7.47
CA PRO A 234 3.24 -4.11 -8.92
C PRO A 234 3.00 -5.51 -9.49
N LYS A 235 3.07 -6.56 -8.65
CA LYS A 235 2.59 -7.90 -9.00
C LYS A 235 1.07 -7.92 -9.00
N ARG A 236 0.51 -7.48 -7.88
CA ARG A 236 -0.90 -7.47 -7.53
C ARG A 236 -1.12 -6.41 -6.41
N ASP A 237 -2.20 -5.64 -6.44
CA ASP A 237 -3.29 -5.63 -7.43
C ASP A 237 -3.03 -4.74 -8.66
N ARG A 238 -1.90 -4.03 -8.70
CA ARG A 238 -1.53 -3.04 -9.73
C ARG A 238 -2.53 -1.88 -9.78
N ARG A 239 -2.97 -1.42 -8.61
CA ARG A 239 -4.14 -0.56 -8.53
C ARG A 239 -3.97 0.58 -7.54
N LEU A 240 -4.60 1.71 -7.85
CA LEU A 240 -4.66 2.87 -6.99
C LEU A 240 -5.71 2.65 -5.88
N TRP A 241 -5.24 2.44 -4.65
CA TRP A 241 -6.05 2.36 -3.44
C TRP A 241 -5.84 3.60 -2.56
N ALA A 242 -6.92 4.16 -2.01
CA ALA A 242 -6.84 5.44 -1.29
C ALA A 242 -6.11 5.33 0.05
N GLY A 243 -6.19 4.18 0.73
CA GLY A 243 -5.44 3.93 1.96
C GLY A 243 -3.93 3.86 1.72
N ASP A 244 -3.53 3.11 0.70
CA ASP A 244 -2.15 2.97 0.24
C ASP A 244 -1.57 4.30 -0.24
N MET A 245 -2.31 5.03 -1.07
CA MET A 245 -1.94 6.34 -1.59
C MET A 245 -1.54 7.32 -0.48
N TYR A 246 -2.24 7.30 0.66
CA TYR A 246 -1.88 8.14 1.80
C TYR A 246 -0.47 7.82 2.31
N LEU A 247 -0.17 6.55 2.56
CA LEU A 247 1.12 6.10 3.07
C LEU A 247 2.24 6.29 2.02
N GLU A 248 1.94 6.04 0.76
CA GLU A 248 2.86 6.29 -0.36
C GLU A 248 3.20 7.77 -0.49
N SER A 249 2.22 8.67 -0.30
CA SER A 249 2.47 10.11 -0.35
C SER A 249 3.44 10.57 0.75
N LEU A 250 3.31 10.02 1.96
CA LEU A 250 4.22 10.28 3.08
C LEU A 250 5.62 9.76 2.78
N ALA A 251 5.73 8.58 2.18
CA ALA A 251 7.01 8.02 1.77
C ALA A 251 7.67 8.83 0.63
N ASN A 252 6.88 9.31 -0.34
CA ASN A 252 7.34 10.12 -1.46
C ASN A 252 7.93 11.47 -1.01
N ARG A 253 7.35 12.10 0.02
CA ARG A 253 7.87 13.34 0.65
C ARG A 253 9.36 13.25 0.98
N TYR A 254 9.81 12.09 1.46
CA TYR A 254 11.18 11.87 1.91
C TYR A 254 11.99 10.95 1.00
N SER A 255 11.57 10.78 -0.26
CA SER A 255 12.30 9.99 -1.26
C SER A 255 12.36 10.70 -2.60
N TYR A 256 11.46 10.39 -3.53
CA TYR A 256 11.50 10.86 -4.92
C TYR A 256 10.92 12.26 -5.11
N LYS A 257 10.05 12.71 -4.20
CA LYS A 257 9.35 14.01 -4.24
C LYS A 257 8.64 14.25 -5.57
N ASN A 258 8.10 13.20 -6.19
CA ASN A 258 7.27 13.33 -7.39
C ASN A 258 5.85 13.72 -6.99
N PHE A 259 5.63 14.97 -6.58
CA PHE A 259 4.32 15.43 -6.11
C PHE A 259 3.28 15.55 -7.24
N ASN A 260 3.72 15.59 -8.50
CA ASN A 260 2.81 15.55 -9.64
C ASN A 260 2.04 14.22 -9.71
N LEU A 261 2.67 13.11 -9.33
CA LEU A 261 1.98 11.82 -9.20
C LEU A 261 0.90 11.86 -8.10
N THR A 262 1.21 12.46 -6.95
CA THR A 262 0.21 12.65 -5.88
C THR A 262 -0.97 13.51 -6.35
N LYS A 263 -0.70 14.61 -7.05
CA LYS A 263 -1.73 15.46 -7.68
C LYS A 263 -2.59 14.67 -8.67
N HIS A 264 -1.95 13.86 -9.52
CA HIS A 264 -2.62 13.02 -10.50
C HIS A 264 -3.62 12.05 -9.84
N CYS A 265 -3.17 11.29 -8.83
CA CYS A 265 -4.01 10.34 -8.12
C CYS A 265 -5.15 11.02 -7.33
N LEU A 266 -4.90 12.19 -6.73
CA LEU A 266 -5.93 12.99 -6.06
C LEU A 266 -7.07 13.37 -7.03
N TYR A 267 -6.74 13.81 -8.25
CA TYR A 267 -7.73 14.15 -9.27
C TYR A 267 -8.49 12.93 -9.80
N ILE A 268 -7.84 11.77 -9.95
CA ILE A 268 -8.52 10.52 -10.35
C ILE A 268 -9.64 10.21 -9.35
N PHE A 269 -9.33 10.13 -8.06
CA PHE A 269 -10.33 9.85 -7.02
C PHE A 269 -11.46 10.90 -6.98
N ALA A 270 -11.12 12.18 -7.07
CA ALA A 270 -12.11 13.26 -7.09
C ALA A 270 -13.06 13.15 -8.30
N ALA A 271 -12.52 12.82 -9.48
CA ALA A 271 -13.31 12.68 -10.69
C ALA A 271 -14.19 11.42 -10.71
N LEU A 272 -13.85 10.41 -9.91
CA LEU A 272 -14.47 9.09 -9.90
C LEU A 272 -15.25 8.79 -8.61
N THR A 273 -15.61 9.82 -7.83
CA THR A 273 -16.55 9.64 -6.72
C THR A 273 -17.87 9.07 -7.24
N ASP A 274 -18.64 8.42 -6.38
CA ASP A 274 -20.01 8.06 -6.77
C ASP A 274 -20.96 9.28 -6.80
N SER A 275 -22.25 9.05 -7.08
CA SER A 275 -23.26 10.10 -7.17
C SER A 275 -23.54 10.83 -5.86
N LEU A 276 -23.21 10.23 -4.71
CA LEU A 276 -23.32 10.88 -3.39
C LEU A 276 -22.10 11.75 -3.06
N GLY A 277 -21.05 11.69 -3.90
CA GLY A 277 -19.76 12.33 -3.68
C GLY A 277 -18.81 11.55 -2.79
N ARG A 278 -19.03 10.23 -2.60
CA ARG A 278 -18.11 9.37 -1.84
C ARG A 278 -16.86 9.09 -2.67
N VAL A 279 -15.68 9.33 -2.10
CA VAL A 279 -14.43 8.76 -2.61
C VAL A 279 -14.48 7.26 -2.36
N LEU A 280 -14.39 6.47 -3.43
CA LEU A 280 -14.39 5.01 -3.37
C LEU A 280 -12.99 4.48 -3.03
N SER A 281 -12.91 3.24 -2.56
CA SER A 281 -11.67 2.68 -2.00
C SER A 281 -10.54 2.56 -3.02
N ASN A 282 -10.86 2.34 -4.29
CA ASN A 282 -9.89 2.18 -5.37
C ASN A 282 -10.41 2.62 -6.75
N CYS A 283 -9.46 2.89 -7.65
CA CYS A 283 -9.70 3.33 -9.01
C CYS A 283 -8.83 2.57 -10.03
N PHE A 284 -9.34 2.45 -11.25
CA PHE A 284 -8.69 1.81 -12.40
C PHE A 284 -8.42 2.85 -13.48
N GLU A 285 -7.32 2.67 -14.21
CA GLU A 285 -6.99 3.49 -15.39
C GLU A 285 -7.36 2.82 -16.72
N TRP A 286 -7.49 1.48 -16.73
CA TRP A 286 -7.73 0.69 -17.93
C TRP A 286 -9.08 -0.03 -17.90
N PRO A 287 -9.80 -0.12 -19.04
CA PRO A 287 -9.47 0.49 -20.34
C PRO A 287 -9.72 2.00 -20.43
N TYR A 288 -10.28 2.58 -19.38
CA TYR A 288 -10.46 4.01 -19.15
C TYR A 288 -10.58 4.24 -17.64
N TYR A 289 -10.51 5.50 -17.19
CA TYR A 289 -10.66 5.82 -15.78
C TYR A 289 -12.05 5.45 -15.23
N HIS A 290 -12.10 4.55 -14.25
CA HIS A 290 -13.32 4.22 -13.52
C HIS A 290 -13.01 3.76 -12.09
N ALA A 291 -13.92 3.99 -11.15
CA ALA A 291 -13.82 3.41 -9.82
C ALA A 291 -14.36 1.97 -9.79
N GLN A 292 -14.07 1.24 -8.72
CA GLN A 292 -14.80 0.00 -8.44
C GLN A 292 -16.21 0.34 -7.91
N PRO A 293 -17.29 -0.07 -8.60
CA PRO A 293 -18.64 0.12 -8.09
C PRO A 293 -18.81 -0.53 -6.70
N ASP A 294 -19.59 0.11 -5.85
CA ASP A 294 -19.96 -0.37 -4.51
C ASP A 294 -18.80 -0.65 -3.53
N SER A 295 -17.59 -0.15 -3.84
CA SER A 295 -16.39 -0.34 -3.02
C SER A 295 -16.11 0.86 -2.12
N TYR A 296 -17.06 1.24 -1.27
CA TYR A 296 -16.89 2.36 -0.34
C TYR A 296 -16.29 1.90 0.99
N CYS A 297 -15.06 2.36 1.29
CA CYS A 297 -14.41 2.19 2.57
C CYS A 297 -14.27 3.55 3.25
N LEU A 298 -14.92 3.74 4.41
CA LEU A 298 -15.01 5.07 5.03
C LEU A 298 -13.62 5.61 5.41
N ASN A 299 -12.80 4.82 6.10
CA ASN A 299 -11.52 5.35 6.55
C ASN A 299 -10.57 5.62 5.37
N TYR A 300 -10.71 4.92 4.24
CA TYR A 300 -9.96 5.23 3.01
C TYR A 300 -10.39 6.58 2.41
N SER A 301 -11.68 6.91 2.43
CA SER A 301 -12.15 8.23 1.97
C SER A 301 -11.65 9.37 2.87
N LEU A 302 -11.53 9.13 4.18
CA LEU A 302 -10.93 10.09 5.12
C LEU A 302 -9.41 10.23 4.92
N LEU A 303 -8.72 9.14 4.59
CA LEU A 303 -7.30 9.16 4.25
C LEU A 303 -7.02 9.86 2.92
N TRP A 304 -7.95 9.84 1.97
CA TRP A 304 -7.87 10.69 0.77
C TRP A 304 -7.81 12.19 1.14
N THR A 305 -8.69 12.65 2.05
CA THR A 305 -8.65 14.03 2.55
C THR A 305 -7.33 14.33 3.26
N SER A 306 -6.82 13.37 4.02
CA SER A 306 -5.52 13.49 4.70
C SER A 306 -4.38 13.60 3.69
N THR A 307 -4.45 12.88 2.57
CA THR A 307 -3.48 12.97 1.48
C THR A 307 -3.50 14.35 0.81
N LEU A 308 -4.68 14.95 0.63
CA LEU A 308 -4.80 16.30 0.09
C LEU A 308 -4.14 17.35 1.01
N LEU A 309 -4.31 17.19 2.33
CA LEU A 309 -3.64 18.04 3.31
C LEU A 309 -2.11 17.89 3.25
N GLU A 310 -1.61 16.66 3.24
CA GLU A 310 -0.17 16.40 3.17
C GLU A 310 0.43 16.89 1.85
N TYR A 311 -0.27 16.71 0.73
CA TYR A 311 0.10 17.30 -0.57
C TYR A 311 0.21 18.83 -0.50
N LEU A 312 -0.74 19.50 0.14
CA LEU A 312 -0.68 20.95 0.30
C LEU A 312 0.50 21.38 1.17
N LYS A 313 0.80 20.65 2.26
CA LYS A 313 1.99 20.90 3.09
C LYS A 313 3.28 20.76 2.30
N ASP A 314 3.35 19.77 1.41
CA ASP A 314 4.55 19.47 0.62
C ASP A 314 4.80 20.44 -0.52
N THR A 315 3.74 20.96 -1.14
CA THR A 315 3.84 21.70 -2.40
C THR A 315 3.47 23.17 -2.29
N GLY A 316 2.65 23.55 -1.30
CA GLY A 316 2.02 24.86 -1.26
C GLY A 316 1.03 25.12 -2.41
N ASP A 317 0.59 24.09 -3.15
CA ASP A 317 -0.35 24.22 -4.27
C ASP A 317 -1.79 24.46 -3.78
N ILE A 318 -2.03 25.70 -3.35
CA ILE A 318 -3.31 26.21 -2.87
C ILE A 318 -4.39 26.12 -3.95
N ALA A 319 -4.02 26.17 -5.23
CA ALA A 319 -4.98 26.12 -6.34
C ALA A 319 -5.62 24.73 -6.43
N THR A 320 -4.80 23.67 -6.45
CA THR A 320 -5.27 22.28 -6.44
C THR A 320 -6.06 21.97 -5.16
N ALA A 321 -5.55 22.40 -4.01
CA ALA A 321 -6.22 22.16 -2.74
C ALA A 321 -7.59 22.86 -2.64
N ASN A 322 -7.74 24.07 -3.17
CA ASN A 322 -9.05 24.73 -3.27
C ASN A 322 -10.00 24.06 -4.26
N ASP A 323 -9.47 23.57 -5.38
CA ASP A 323 -10.26 22.88 -6.40
C ASP A 323 -10.82 21.55 -5.89
N LEU A 324 -10.06 20.86 -5.03
CA LEU A 324 -10.43 19.58 -4.42
C LEU A 324 -11.08 19.71 -3.04
N TRP A 325 -11.12 20.91 -2.46
CA TRP A 325 -11.75 21.19 -1.16
C TRP A 325 -13.21 20.67 -1.05
N PRO A 326 -14.09 20.87 -2.05
CA PRO A 326 -15.46 20.37 -1.96
C PRO A 326 -15.55 18.86 -1.74
N VAL A 327 -14.64 18.07 -2.33
CA VAL A 327 -14.58 16.62 -2.15
C VAL A 327 -14.15 16.27 -0.73
N ALA A 328 -13.12 16.96 -0.20
CA ALA A 328 -12.61 16.74 1.15
C ALA A 328 -13.68 17.01 2.22
N LEU A 329 -14.38 18.14 2.11
CA LEU A 329 -15.49 18.50 2.99
C LEU A 329 -16.61 17.46 2.93
N ARG A 330 -16.95 17.01 1.72
CA ARG A 330 -18.01 16.03 1.49
C ARG A 330 -17.75 14.70 2.20
N GLN A 331 -16.51 14.24 2.29
CA GLN A 331 -16.18 12.98 3.00
C GLN A 331 -16.54 13.07 4.49
N ILE A 332 -16.32 14.23 5.12
CA ILE A 332 -16.69 14.47 6.51
C ILE A 332 -18.20 14.58 6.69
N GLU A 333 -18.89 15.31 5.81
CA GLU A 333 -20.35 15.39 5.86
C GLU A 333 -20.99 14.00 5.82
N LEU A 334 -20.49 13.12 4.94
CA LEU A 334 -20.96 11.75 4.80
C LEU A 334 -20.61 10.89 6.01
N ALA A 335 -19.39 11.02 6.55
CA ALA A 335 -18.98 10.30 7.76
C ALA A 335 -19.87 10.64 8.98
N LEU A 336 -20.24 11.92 9.12
CA LEU A 336 -21.07 12.41 10.22
C LEU A 336 -22.52 11.93 10.15
N GLN A 337 -23.02 11.44 9.01
CA GLN A 337 -24.37 10.88 8.90
C GLN A 337 -24.54 9.61 9.75
N SER A 338 -23.46 8.89 10.01
CA SER A 338 -23.45 7.72 10.89
C SER A 338 -23.03 8.03 12.33
N VAL A 339 -22.84 9.32 12.67
CA VAL A 339 -22.66 9.74 14.07
C VAL A 339 -24.04 9.96 14.69
N GLY A 340 -24.35 9.16 15.72
CA GLY A 340 -25.62 9.21 16.42
C GLY A 340 -25.82 10.49 17.23
N LYS A 341 -27.02 10.67 17.79
CA LYS A 341 -27.32 11.78 18.72
C LYS A 341 -26.51 11.69 20.02
N ASP A 342 -25.97 10.52 20.31
CA ASP A 342 -25.03 10.21 21.37
C ASP A 342 -23.59 10.61 21.05
N TYR A 343 -23.33 11.17 19.87
CA TYR A 343 -21.98 11.50 19.35
C TYR A 343 -21.07 10.29 19.18
N VAL A 344 -21.63 9.08 19.16
CA VAL A 344 -20.88 7.86 18.81
C VAL A 344 -21.00 7.65 17.31
N TYR A 345 -19.87 7.42 16.63
CA TYR A 345 -19.91 6.87 15.28
C TYR A 345 -20.38 5.41 15.31
N HIS A 346 -21.46 5.11 14.59
CA HIS A 346 -22.00 3.78 14.44
C HIS A 346 -21.64 3.26 13.04
N PRO A 347 -20.76 2.24 12.91
CA PRO A 347 -20.34 1.71 11.61
C PRO A 347 -21.52 1.34 10.71
N ALA A 348 -21.61 1.99 9.55
CA ALA A 348 -22.66 1.75 8.54
C ALA A 348 -22.09 1.28 7.18
N HIS A 349 -20.76 1.29 7.06
CA HIS A 349 -20.04 1.00 5.82
C HIS A 349 -18.84 0.12 6.11
N TRP A 350 -18.24 -0.44 5.06
CA TRP A 350 -17.00 -1.18 5.19
C TRP A 350 -15.88 -0.29 5.77
N LEU A 351 -15.11 -0.87 6.67
CA LEU A 351 -13.96 -0.29 7.34
C LEU A 351 -12.77 -1.24 7.17
N PHE A 352 -11.57 -0.68 6.97
CA PHE A 352 -10.35 -1.46 6.86
C PHE A 352 -9.26 -0.89 7.77
N PHE A 353 -8.91 -1.61 8.83
CA PHE A 353 -7.82 -1.21 9.73
C PHE A 353 -6.62 -2.15 9.65
N ASP A 354 -6.86 -3.42 9.28
CA ASP A 354 -5.85 -4.46 9.20
C ASP A 354 -6.41 -5.73 8.53
N HIS A 355 -5.55 -6.65 8.11
CA HIS A 355 -5.93 -7.97 7.57
C HIS A 355 -6.22 -9.03 8.63
N LYS A 356 -6.76 -8.63 9.79
CA LYS A 356 -7.05 -9.54 10.89
C LYS A 356 -8.54 -9.77 11.04
N ALA A 357 -8.96 -11.02 10.84
CA ALA A 357 -10.32 -11.44 11.17
C ALA A 357 -10.61 -11.19 12.66
N ASP A 358 -11.87 -10.98 12.98
CA ASP A 358 -12.38 -10.80 14.35
C ASP A 358 -11.93 -9.51 15.08
N LEU A 359 -11.23 -8.59 14.42
CA LEU A 359 -10.95 -7.26 14.97
C LEU A 359 -12.25 -6.45 15.08
N ASP A 360 -12.66 -6.13 16.31
CA ASP A 360 -13.73 -5.16 16.52
C ASP A 360 -13.22 -3.74 16.24
N CYS A 361 -13.84 -3.07 15.27
CA CYS A 361 -13.38 -1.79 14.79
C CYS A 361 -14.14 -0.59 15.37
N SER A 362 -15.05 -0.78 16.33
CA SER A 362 -15.93 0.30 16.82
C SER A 362 -15.15 1.50 17.39
N ALA A 363 -14.17 1.24 18.26
CA ALA A 363 -13.32 2.26 18.85
C ALA A 363 -12.44 2.94 17.80
N SER A 364 -11.76 2.15 16.95
CA SER A 364 -10.90 2.67 15.88
C SER A 364 -11.67 3.48 14.84
N ALA A 365 -12.89 3.06 14.48
CA ALA A 365 -13.76 3.77 13.54
C ALA A 365 -14.21 5.12 14.08
N HIS A 366 -14.63 5.17 15.34
CA HIS A 366 -14.95 6.43 16.00
C HIS A 366 -13.75 7.39 15.97
N ALA A 367 -12.56 6.88 16.31
CA ALA A 367 -11.36 7.68 16.33
C ALA A 367 -10.86 8.07 14.93
N ALA A 368 -11.10 7.25 13.90
CA ALA A 368 -10.80 7.58 12.50
C ALA A 368 -11.66 8.75 11.99
N VAL A 369 -12.93 8.83 12.39
CA VAL A 369 -13.77 10.00 12.08
C VAL A 369 -13.25 11.25 12.76
N LEU A 370 -12.84 11.16 14.04
CA LEU A 370 -12.16 12.26 14.75
C LEU A 370 -10.87 12.70 14.05
N PHE A 371 -10.05 11.75 13.62
CA PHE A 371 -8.83 12.01 12.84
C PHE A 371 -9.18 12.77 11.56
N GLY A 372 -10.10 12.24 10.73
CA GLY A 372 -10.51 12.90 9.49
C GLY A 372 -11.08 14.31 9.70
N LEU A 373 -11.88 14.51 10.75
CA LEU A 373 -12.42 15.83 11.13
C LEU A 373 -11.30 16.83 11.43
N ARG A 374 -10.29 16.40 12.20
CA ARG A 374 -9.14 17.24 12.56
C ARG A 374 -8.30 17.59 11.32
N GLN A 375 -7.99 16.61 10.48
CA GLN A 375 -7.25 16.83 9.23
C GLN A 375 -8.03 17.79 8.29
N THR A 376 -9.35 17.65 8.21
CA THR A 376 -10.19 18.55 7.40
C THR A 376 -10.23 19.97 7.95
N CYS A 377 -10.27 20.13 9.27
CA CYS A 377 -10.19 21.45 9.91
C CYS A 377 -8.82 22.11 9.67
N GLU A 378 -7.73 21.35 9.73
CA GLU A 378 -6.39 21.84 9.43
C GLU A 378 -6.26 22.28 7.96
N LEU A 379 -6.76 21.46 7.03
CA LEU A 379 -6.83 21.82 5.61
C LEU A 379 -7.64 23.11 5.39
N ALA A 380 -8.81 23.24 6.05
CA ALA A 380 -9.61 24.45 5.97
C ALA A 380 -8.85 25.69 6.44
N ASN A 381 -8.12 25.58 7.56
CA ASN A 381 -7.31 26.68 8.09
C ASN A 381 -6.18 27.08 7.11
N MET A 382 -5.48 26.11 6.52
CA MET A 382 -4.46 26.38 5.49
C MET A 382 -5.06 27.07 4.25
N LEU A 383 -6.31 26.77 3.91
CA LEU A 383 -7.05 27.37 2.80
C LEU A 383 -7.82 28.65 3.18
N ARG A 384 -7.76 29.10 4.45
CA ARG A 384 -8.51 30.26 4.98
C ARG A 384 -10.04 30.09 4.90
N ARG A 385 -10.51 28.86 5.08
CA ARG A 385 -11.92 28.41 5.02
C ARG A 385 -12.48 28.03 6.40
N ASP A 386 -11.89 28.54 7.48
CA ASP A 386 -12.22 28.22 8.87
C ASP A 386 -13.71 28.33 9.19
N LYS A 387 -14.41 29.27 8.55
CA LYS A 387 -15.85 29.50 8.73
C LYS A 387 -16.70 28.31 8.27
N GLU A 388 -16.26 27.56 7.25
CA GLU A 388 -16.98 26.40 6.71
C GLU A 388 -16.95 25.21 7.68
N VAL A 389 -15.88 25.08 8.47
CA VAL A 389 -15.66 23.95 9.40
C VAL A 389 -15.90 24.30 10.86
N PHE A 390 -16.20 25.57 11.19
CA PHE A 390 -16.33 26.03 12.58
C PHE A 390 -17.32 25.18 13.40
N VAL A 391 -18.40 24.71 12.78
CA VAL A 391 -19.40 23.85 13.44
C VAL A 391 -18.80 22.53 13.93
N TYR A 392 -17.78 22.01 13.25
CA TYR A 392 -17.17 20.73 13.57
C TYR A 392 -16.30 20.76 14.83
N LEU A 393 -15.79 21.92 15.25
CA LEU A 393 -15.00 22.04 16.48
C LEU A 393 -15.79 21.59 17.73
N SER A 394 -17.08 21.92 17.76
CA SER A 394 -17.99 21.47 18.83
C SER A 394 -18.31 19.97 18.74
N PHE A 395 -18.39 19.42 17.53
CA PHE A 395 -18.57 17.99 17.30
C PHE A 395 -17.36 17.19 17.77
N ILE A 396 -16.14 17.60 17.38
CA ILE A 396 -14.88 16.99 17.81
C ILE A 396 -14.84 16.91 19.34
N SER A 397 -15.08 18.04 20.02
CA SER A 397 -15.03 18.09 21.49
C SER A 397 -16.03 17.13 22.16
N ARG A 398 -17.23 16.97 21.59
CA ARG A 398 -18.25 16.05 22.13
C ARG A 398 -17.93 14.59 21.85
N MET A 399 -17.49 14.28 20.63
CA MET A 399 -17.07 12.94 20.25
C MET A 399 -15.89 12.46 21.12
N GLU A 400 -14.92 13.32 21.43
CA GLU A 400 -13.81 12.99 22.34
C GLU A 400 -14.28 12.65 23.76
N GLN A 401 -15.18 13.46 24.31
CA GLN A 401 -15.75 13.20 25.64
C GLN A 401 -16.49 11.86 25.68
N VAL A 402 -17.27 11.58 24.64
CA VAL A 402 -18.01 10.33 24.50
C VAL A 402 -17.08 9.14 24.26
N ALA A 403 -15.97 9.34 23.54
CA ALA A 403 -14.98 8.31 23.34
C ALA A 403 -14.32 7.88 24.66
N LEU A 404 -13.96 8.85 25.51
CA LEU A 404 -13.48 8.58 26.87
C LEU A 404 -14.55 7.91 27.73
N ALA A 405 -15.80 8.35 27.67
CA ALA A 405 -16.86 7.78 28.49
C ALA A 405 -17.24 6.33 28.10
N ASN A 406 -17.17 5.98 26.82
CA ASN A 406 -17.70 4.71 26.30
C ASN A 406 -16.62 3.67 26.01
N PHE A 407 -15.43 4.08 25.58
CA PHE A 407 -14.38 3.16 25.17
C PHE A 407 -13.24 3.05 26.18
N TYR A 408 -13.01 4.04 27.04
CA TYR A 408 -11.91 3.99 28.00
C TYR A 408 -12.30 3.22 29.26
N ASP A 409 -11.54 2.18 29.57
CA ASP A 409 -11.60 1.48 30.85
C ASP A 409 -10.62 2.14 31.83
N GLU A 410 -11.14 2.83 32.84
CA GLU A 410 -10.30 3.53 33.82
C GLU A 410 -9.50 2.59 34.72
N LEU A 411 -10.00 1.38 34.99
CA LEU A 411 -9.33 0.42 35.87
C LEU A 411 -8.07 -0.12 35.20
N ASP A 412 -8.22 -0.59 33.96
CA ASP A 412 -7.11 -1.14 33.18
C ASP A 412 -6.27 -0.03 32.52
N GLY A 413 -6.84 1.17 32.39
CA GLY A 413 -6.23 2.31 31.75
C GLY A 413 -6.04 2.10 30.24
N ILE A 414 -7.04 1.52 29.58
CA ILE A 414 -6.97 1.05 28.19
C ILE A 414 -8.28 1.32 27.45
N PHE A 415 -8.24 1.44 26.12
CA PHE A 415 -9.44 1.48 25.30
C PHE A 415 -9.90 0.07 24.93
N VAL A 416 -11.21 -0.15 25.02
CA VAL A 416 -11.89 -1.36 24.60
C VAL A 416 -12.83 -1.09 23.43
N SER A 417 -13.08 -2.10 22.61
CA SER A 417 -13.92 -2.00 21.42
C SER A 417 -15.03 -3.04 21.43
N GLY A 418 -16.21 -2.61 20.99
CA GLY A 418 -17.36 -3.48 20.78
C GLY A 418 -18.03 -3.99 22.07
N PRO A 419 -19.13 -4.74 21.92
CA PRO A 419 -19.88 -5.29 23.06
C PRO A 419 -19.06 -6.22 23.94
N GLN A 420 -18.09 -6.94 23.35
CA GLN A 420 -17.19 -7.86 24.04
C GLN A 420 -16.03 -7.15 24.76
N ARG A 421 -15.94 -5.81 24.66
CA ARG A 421 -14.85 -5.01 25.24
C ARG A 421 -13.47 -5.52 24.81
N GLN A 422 -13.32 -5.85 23.52
CA GLN A 422 -12.08 -6.36 22.96
C GLN A 422 -10.97 -5.32 23.10
N VAL A 423 -9.79 -5.75 23.53
CA VAL A 423 -8.59 -4.92 23.56
C VAL A 423 -7.80 -5.17 22.27
N SER A 424 -7.43 -4.10 21.58
CA SER A 424 -6.51 -4.17 20.44
C SER A 424 -5.51 -3.02 20.49
N VAL A 425 -4.30 -3.24 19.97
CA VAL A 425 -3.29 -2.19 19.85
C VAL A 425 -3.79 -1.07 18.94
N LEU A 426 -4.55 -1.41 17.89
CA LEU A 426 -5.11 -0.45 16.94
C LEU A 426 -6.15 0.47 17.57
N SER A 427 -6.98 -0.02 18.49
CA SER A 427 -7.90 0.85 19.23
C SER A 427 -7.15 1.94 19.99
N GLN A 428 -6.00 1.60 20.59
CA GLN A 428 -5.18 2.58 21.30
C GLN A 428 -4.53 3.56 20.32
N ALA A 429 -3.92 3.04 19.25
CA ALA A 429 -3.23 3.84 18.25
C ALA A 429 -4.18 4.88 17.63
N TRP A 430 -5.37 4.44 17.20
CA TRP A 430 -6.35 5.35 16.60
C TRP A 430 -6.93 6.35 17.60
N MET A 431 -7.14 5.99 18.87
CA MET A 431 -7.55 6.97 19.90
C MET A 431 -6.49 8.06 20.13
N ILE A 432 -5.21 7.73 20.00
CA ILE A 432 -4.11 8.70 20.04
C ILE A 432 -4.13 9.60 18.80
N LEU A 433 -4.20 8.99 17.60
CA LEU A 433 -4.21 9.71 16.31
C LEU A 433 -5.45 10.63 16.18
N GLY A 434 -6.61 10.18 16.63
CA GLY A 434 -7.85 10.96 16.68
C GLY A 434 -7.81 12.10 17.71
N GLY A 435 -6.79 12.13 18.58
CA GLY A 435 -6.57 13.18 19.56
C GLY A 435 -7.33 13.00 20.88
N VAL A 436 -7.99 11.85 21.10
CA VAL A 436 -8.79 11.54 22.30
C VAL A 436 -7.92 11.48 23.55
N VAL A 437 -6.71 10.92 23.44
CA VAL A 437 -5.72 10.85 24.53
C VAL A 437 -4.34 11.27 24.07
N LYS A 438 -3.56 11.84 25.00
CA LYS A 438 -2.22 12.36 24.74
C LYS A 438 -1.28 12.11 25.93
N GLY A 439 0.01 12.29 25.71
CA GLY A 439 1.04 12.24 26.75
C GLY A 439 1.01 10.95 27.57
N LYS A 440 1.21 11.05 28.88
CA LYS A 440 1.36 9.87 29.77
C LYS A 440 0.16 8.92 29.74
N LEU A 441 -1.06 9.43 29.55
CA LEU A 441 -2.27 8.60 29.47
C LEU A 441 -2.26 7.73 28.21
N ALA A 442 -1.95 8.35 27.06
CA ALA A 442 -1.76 7.65 25.79
C ALA A 442 -0.65 6.59 25.87
N GLN A 443 0.50 6.94 26.46
CA GLN A 443 1.61 6.01 26.65
C GLN A 443 1.20 4.80 27.51
N ARG A 444 0.43 5.03 28.58
CA ARG A 444 -0.08 3.95 29.44
C ARG A 444 -1.00 3.03 28.64
N ALA A 445 -1.99 3.57 27.94
CA ALA A 445 -2.95 2.77 27.17
C ALA A 445 -2.26 1.89 26.11
N LEU A 446 -1.29 2.47 25.37
CA LEU A 446 -0.58 1.73 24.33
C LEU A 446 0.34 0.65 24.91
N ARG A 447 1.13 0.95 25.96
CA ARG A 447 1.96 -0.06 26.65
C ARG A 447 1.11 -1.17 27.24
N SER A 448 0.04 -0.83 27.98
CA SER A 448 -0.88 -1.81 28.55
C SER A 448 -1.47 -2.75 27.50
N SER A 449 -1.78 -2.24 26.30
CA SER A 449 -2.29 -3.08 25.20
C SER A 449 -1.21 -3.99 24.61
N LEU A 450 0.03 -3.51 24.48
CA LEU A 450 1.13 -4.33 23.98
C LEU A 450 1.51 -5.45 24.96
N ASP A 451 1.44 -5.18 26.26
CA ASP A 451 1.80 -6.12 27.33
C ASP A 451 0.69 -7.16 27.63
N LYS A 452 -0.55 -6.92 27.19
CA LYS A 452 -1.69 -7.80 27.47
C LYS A 452 -1.69 -9.01 26.52
N PRO A 453 -1.63 -10.26 27.02
CA PRO A 453 -1.55 -11.46 26.17
C PRO A 453 -2.72 -11.62 25.19
N ASP A 454 -3.94 -11.28 25.63
CA ASP A 454 -5.16 -11.40 24.83
C ASP A 454 -5.44 -10.17 23.95
N SER A 455 -4.51 -9.22 23.88
CA SER A 455 -4.66 -8.05 23.01
C SER A 455 -4.47 -8.42 21.55
N PHE A 456 -5.40 -7.96 20.71
CA PHE A 456 -5.29 -8.13 19.26
C PHE A 456 -4.11 -7.31 18.73
N GLN A 457 -3.11 -8.04 18.22
CA GLN A 457 -1.91 -7.49 17.57
C GLN A 457 -2.14 -7.24 16.08
N PRO A 458 -1.56 -6.18 15.49
CA PRO A 458 -1.58 -5.95 14.05
C PRO A 458 -0.94 -7.08 13.24
N ALA A 459 -1.40 -7.29 12.00
CA ALA A 459 -0.95 -8.33 11.07
C ALA A 459 -0.27 -7.77 9.81
N THR A 460 -0.36 -6.45 9.58
CA THR A 460 0.19 -5.79 8.38
C THR A 460 1.12 -4.64 8.74
N PRO A 461 2.12 -4.35 7.90
CA PRO A 461 2.90 -3.12 8.02
C PRO A 461 2.04 -1.84 7.89
N TYR A 462 0.91 -1.89 7.16
CA TYR A 462 -0.09 -0.81 7.12
C TYR A 462 -0.59 -0.47 8.52
N ALA A 463 -1.06 -1.46 9.27
CA ALA A 463 -1.53 -1.26 10.63
C ALA A 463 -0.38 -0.82 11.56
N MET A 464 0.82 -1.39 11.37
CA MET A 464 2.01 -1.03 12.16
C MET A 464 2.49 0.40 11.93
N HIS A 465 2.27 0.99 10.74
CA HIS A 465 2.51 2.41 10.49
C HIS A 465 1.76 3.28 11.52
N PHE A 466 0.45 3.04 11.70
CA PHE A 466 -0.37 3.83 12.61
C PHE A 466 0.02 3.62 14.07
N VAL A 467 0.42 2.40 14.45
CA VAL A 467 0.96 2.13 15.79
C VAL A 467 2.25 2.91 16.03
N LEU A 468 3.17 2.90 15.06
CA LEU A 468 4.44 3.62 15.18
C LEU A 468 4.23 5.14 15.21
N GLN A 469 3.35 5.69 14.37
CA GLN A 469 2.98 7.11 14.41
C GLN A 469 2.36 7.48 15.78
N ALA A 470 1.46 6.66 16.32
CA ALA A 470 0.89 6.88 17.65
C ALA A 470 1.93 6.83 18.77
N MET A 471 2.92 5.92 18.70
CA MET A 471 4.06 5.90 19.63
C MET A 471 4.83 7.22 19.59
N LEU A 472 5.11 7.75 18.40
CA LEU A 472 5.81 9.03 18.23
C LEU A 472 4.97 10.20 18.77
N ASP A 473 3.68 10.25 18.46
CA ASP A 473 2.75 11.31 18.88
C ASP A 473 2.59 11.40 20.41
N CYS A 474 2.67 10.25 21.10
CA CYS A 474 2.63 10.21 22.56
C CYS A 474 4.03 10.26 23.23
N GLY A 475 5.12 10.33 22.46
CA GLY A 475 6.48 10.49 22.95
C GLY A 475 7.21 9.19 23.33
N MET A 476 6.72 8.03 22.91
CA MET A 476 7.38 6.71 23.09
C MET A 476 8.50 6.49 22.06
N LYS A 477 9.44 7.45 21.99
CA LYS A 477 10.50 7.47 20.96
C LYS A 477 11.36 6.21 20.96
N LYS A 478 11.74 5.70 22.14
CA LYS A 478 12.59 4.51 22.27
C LYS A 478 11.86 3.26 21.77
N GLU A 479 10.60 3.10 22.16
CA GLU A 479 9.75 1.98 21.74
C GLU A 479 9.45 2.05 20.25
N ALA A 480 9.20 3.24 19.69
CA ALA A 480 9.02 3.44 18.25
C ALA A 480 10.27 3.01 17.46
N ARG A 481 11.46 3.37 17.94
CA ARG A 481 12.73 2.91 17.35
C ARG A 481 12.87 1.39 17.41
N GLN A 482 12.60 0.80 18.58
CA GLN A 482 12.67 -0.64 18.75
C GLN A 482 11.70 -1.36 17.80
N LEU A 483 10.47 -0.86 17.67
CA LEU A 483 9.47 -1.40 16.76
C LEU A 483 9.92 -1.34 15.30
N LEU A 484 10.47 -0.20 14.87
CA LEU A 484 10.98 -0.04 13.50
C LEU A 484 12.05 -1.08 13.18
N VAL A 485 13.04 -1.22 14.08
CA VAL A 485 14.16 -2.15 13.92
C VAL A 485 13.68 -3.60 14.00
N SER A 486 12.84 -3.97 14.96
CA SER A 486 12.42 -5.36 15.12
C SER A 486 11.49 -5.81 13.99
N TYR A 487 10.56 -4.95 13.55
CA TYR A 487 9.54 -5.33 12.57
C TYR A 487 10.05 -5.20 11.14
N TRP A 488 10.48 -4.01 10.72
CA TRP A 488 11.00 -3.83 9.35
C TRP A 488 12.41 -4.37 9.20
N GLY A 489 13.26 -4.25 10.22
CA GLY A 489 14.57 -4.90 10.21
C GLY A 489 14.45 -6.43 10.15
N GLY A 490 13.42 -7.03 10.76
CA GLY A 490 13.13 -8.45 10.62
C GLY A 490 12.86 -8.90 9.17
N MET A 491 12.14 -8.09 8.38
CA MET A 491 11.99 -8.33 6.93
C MET A 491 13.32 -8.20 6.19
N VAL A 492 14.13 -7.18 6.50
CA VAL A 492 15.46 -6.98 5.90
C VAL A 492 16.39 -8.16 6.21
N GLU A 493 16.43 -8.64 7.46
CA GLU A 493 17.23 -9.81 7.88
C GLU A 493 16.80 -11.10 7.17
N LYS A 494 15.51 -11.23 6.86
CA LYS A 494 14.94 -12.32 6.06
C LYS A 494 15.21 -12.17 4.54
N GLY A 495 15.87 -11.10 4.12
CA GLY A 495 16.33 -10.89 2.74
C GLY A 495 15.41 -10.06 1.86
N ALA A 496 14.49 -9.29 2.45
CA ALA A 496 13.64 -8.36 1.72
C ALA A 496 14.48 -7.29 0.98
N ASP A 497 14.27 -7.17 -0.33
CA ASP A 497 14.74 -6.08 -1.16
C ASP A 497 13.63 -5.04 -1.44
N THR A 498 12.38 -5.44 -1.26
CA THR A 498 11.18 -4.60 -1.11
C THR A 498 10.36 -5.09 0.09
N PHE A 499 9.59 -4.21 0.73
CA PHE A 499 8.75 -4.56 1.87
C PHE A 499 7.44 -5.22 1.44
N TRP A 500 7.00 -6.17 2.27
CA TRP A 500 5.91 -7.08 1.96
C TRP A 500 4.56 -6.53 2.40
N GLU A 501 3.49 -6.91 1.70
CA GLU A 501 2.11 -6.56 2.03
C GLU A 501 1.71 -7.05 3.43
N VAL A 502 2.14 -8.25 3.76
CA VAL A 502 1.79 -8.97 4.97
C VAL A 502 3.06 -9.52 5.60
N TYR A 503 3.22 -9.30 6.90
CA TYR A 503 4.35 -9.84 7.65
C TYR A 503 3.94 -10.10 9.11
N ASP A 504 3.90 -11.38 9.47
CA ASP A 504 3.79 -11.84 10.84
C ASP A 504 5.18 -12.37 11.28
N PRO A 505 5.85 -11.74 12.26
CA PRO A 505 7.15 -12.21 12.76
C PRO A 505 7.13 -13.63 13.33
N THR A 506 5.95 -14.18 13.62
CA THR A 506 5.74 -15.51 14.22
C THR A 506 5.24 -16.56 13.24
N ASP A 507 4.79 -16.17 12.04
CA ASP A 507 4.34 -17.06 10.98
C ASP A 507 4.77 -16.54 9.60
N ASP A 508 5.87 -17.10 9.09
CA ASP A 508 6.41 -16.76 7.78
C ASP A 508 5.47 -17.11 6.61
N THR A 509 4.44 -17.92 6.86
CA THR A 509 3.46 -18.38 5.87
C THR A 509 2.08 -17.75 6.02
N TYR A 510 1.96 -16.74 6.89
CA TYR A 510 0.70 -16.05 7.10
C TYR A 510 0.20 -15.38 5.81
N SER A 511 -1.08 -15.60 5.49
CA SER A 511 -1.72 -15.01 4.32
C SER A 511 -3.22 -14.82 4.57
N PRO A 512 -3.76 -13.60 4.41
CA PRO A 512 -5.20 -13.38 4.43
C PRO A 512 -5.89 -13.99 3.19
N TYR A 513 -5.12 -14.44 2.20
CA TYR A 513 -5.62 -15.03 0.97
C TYR A 513 -5.53 -16.55 0.95
N HIS A 514 -5.24 -17.19 2.09
CA HIS A 514 -5.10 -18.64 2.26
C HIS A 514 -3.96 -19.29 1.43
N PHE A 515 -3.10 -18.48 0.80
CA PHE A 515 -1.98 -18.96 0.01
C PHE A 515 -0.86 -17.91 -0.04
N PHE A 516 0.16 -18.07 0.81
CA PHE A 516 1.23 -17.08 0.96
C PHE A 516 2.00 -16.69 -0.31
N PRO A 517 2.17 -17.56 -1.35
CA PRO A 517 2.76 -17.11 -2.61
C PRO A 517 1.99 -15.99 -3.31
N LEU A 518 0.69 -15.83 -2.99
CA LEU A 518 -0.17 -14.79 -3.55
C LEU A 518 0.02 -13.41 -2.88
N ASN A 519 0.60 -13.35 -1.68
CA ASN A 519 0.90 -12.08 -1.00
C ASN A 519 1.85 -11.26 -1.89
N SER A 520 1.71 -9.94 -1.90
CA SER A 520 2.68 -9.08 -2.60
C SER A 520 3.95 -8.94 -1.78
N ALA A 521 5.11 -9.21 -2.38
CA ALA A 521 6.42 -8.99 -1.77
C ALA A 521 7.02 -7.62 -2.12
N CYS A 522 6.33 -6.82 -2.93
CA CYS A 522 6.52 -5.38 -3.02
C CYS A 522 5.17 -4.71 -2.78
N HIS A 523 4.97 -4.08 -1.63
CA HIS A 523 3.72 -3.39 -1.32
C HIS A 523 3.96 -2.04 -0.65
N ALA A 524 3.41 -0.99 -1.26
CA ALA A 524 3.79 0.38 -1.02
C ALA A 524 3.39 0.86 0.38
N TRP A 525 2.28 0.37 0.93
CA TRP A 525 1.85 0.70 2.29
C TRP A 525 2.87 0.33 3.38
N SER A 526 3.84 -0.52 3.06
CA SER A 526 4.87 -1.02 3.98
C SER A 526 6.14 -0.19 3.92
N CYS A 527 6.23 0.79 3.01
CA CYS A 527 7.43 1.55 2.76
C CYS A 527 7.60 2.79 3.65
N THR A 528 6.67 3.05 4.56
CA THR A 528 6.67 4.24 5.43
C THR A 528 7.84 4.40 6.41
N PRO A 529 8.73 3.42 6.69
CA PRO A 529 9.95 3.71 7.43
C PRO A 529 10.77 4.87 6.86
N VAL A 530 10.83 5.08 5.54
CA VAL A 530 11.50 6.25 4.94
C VAL A 530 10.90 7.57 5.47
N TYR A 531 9.59 7.64 5.64
CA TYR A 531 8.94 8.81 6.23
C TYR A 531 9.40 9.01 7.67
N PHE A 532 9.36 7.97 8.51
CA PHE A 532 9.72 8.09 9.92
C PHE A 532 11.20 8.42 10.13
N ILE A 533 12.08 7.73 9.42
CA ILE A 533 13.54 7.88 9.53
C ILE A 533 13.94 9.32 9.23
N HIS A 534 13.34 9.94 8.20
CA HIS A 534 13.64 11.32 7.83
C HIS A 534 12.89 12.36 8.66
N ASN A 535 11.60 12.14 8.96
CA ASN A 535 10.77 13.10 9.70
C ASN A 535 11.13 13.19 11.20
N TYR A 536 11.70 12.12 11.77
CA TYR A 536 12.13 12.02 13.17
C TYR A 536 13.60 11.60 13.24
N ALA A 537 14.48 12.35 12.56
CA ALA A 537 15.90 12.03 12.46
C ALA A 537 16.59 11.90 13.83
N ASP A 538 16.16 12.67 14.83
CA ASP A 538 16.65 12.58 16.23
C ASP A 538 16.31 11.24 16.91
N VAL A 539 15.28 10.53 16.42
CA VAL A 539 14.84 9.24 16.97
C VAL A 539 15.52 8.09 16.27
N PHE A 540 15.73 8.19 14.95
CA PHE A 540 16.14 7.06 14.12
C PHE A 540 17.57 7.15 13.57
N GLN A 541 18.10 8.35 13.31
CA GLN A 541 19.40 8.54 12.65
C GLN A 541 20.53 8.99 13.60
N GLU A 542 20.18 9.48 14.78
CA GLU A 542 21.08 9.70 15.93
C GLU A 542 20.99 8.51 16.91
#